data_AF-A0A3N7C4W6-F1
#
_entry.id   AF-A0A3N7C4W6-F1
#
_cell.length_a   1.000
_cell.length_b   1.000
_cell.length_c   1.000
_cell.angle_alpha   90.00
_cell.angle_beta   90.00
_cell.angle_gamma   90.00
#
_symmetry.space_group_name_H-M   'P 1'
#
loop_
_entity.id
_entity.type
_entity.pdbx_description
1 polymer ?
#
loop_
_entity_poly.entity_id
_entity_poly.type
_entity_poly.pdbx_seq_one_letter_code
_entity_poly.pdbx_strand_id
1 'polypeptide(L)'
;MWVREMNPDTRWKVFAGLGTGAFTFALYAIWKTLLYFKTSSDTTGAAIFGCVAVCLLLVAGLHWYMAVGFKVGQLDLATGSMAAATLQKGNRVVIDSQKVQFVRRLDTDDSSLAANDRYVFFICANRPWVCKESQFQVA
;
A
#
# COMPACT_ATOMS: atom_id res chain seq x y z
N MET A 1 -3.30 22.24 -0.04
CA MET A 1 -2.09 22.62 0.72
C MET A 1 -2.10 21.88 2.07
N TRP A 2 -1.82 20.57 2.09
CA TRP A 2 -1.87 19.73 3.31
C TRP A 2 -0.82 18.61 3.36
N VAL A 3 0.16 18.59 2.45
CA VAL A 3 1.27 17.61 2.50
C VAL A 3 2.51 18.32 3.03
N ARG A 4 2.46 18.73 4.30
CA ARG A 4 3.71 18.90 5.06
C ARG A 4 4.25 17.50 5.32
N GLU A 5 5.52 17.28 5.01
CA GLU A 5 6.38 16.13 5.36
C GLU A 5 5.69 15.14 6.31
N MET A 6 4.88 14.22 5.77
CA MET A 6 4.24 13.23 6.63
C MET A 6 5.28 12.21 7.03
N ASN A 7 5.68 12.27 8.31
CA ASN A 7 6.48 11.24 8.96
C ASN A 7 5.87 9.85 8.65
N PRO A 8 6.69 8.83 8.38
CA PRO A 8 6.25 7.45 8.23
C PRO A 8 5.24 6.97 9.28
N ASP A 9 5.36 7.43 10.53
CA ASP A 9 4.43 7.14 11.63
C ASP A 9 3.01 7.66 11.39
N THR A 10 2.88 8.76 10.67
CA THR A 10 1.58 9.29 10.23
C THR A 10 1.10 8.55 9.00
N ARG A 11 1.99 8.26 8.04
CA ARG A 11 1.63 7.58 6.78
C ARG A 11 1.01 6.21 7.02
N TRP A 12 1.56 5.36 7.91
CA TRP A 12 0.95 4.05 8.16
C TRP A 12 -0.46 4.16 8.77
N LYS A 13 -0.71 5.15 9.64
CA LYS A 13 -2.03 5.38 10.23
C LYS A 13 -3.05 5.83 9.19
N VAL A 14 -2.63 6.71 8.26
CA VAL A 14 -3.47 7.15 7.15
C VAL A 14 -3.84 5.96 6.26
N PHE A 15 -2.87 5.17 5.82
CA PHE A 15 -3.15 3.97 5.00
C PHE A 15 -4.01 2.95 5.76
N ALA A 16 -3.75 2.73 7.05
CA ALA A 16 -4.58 1.84 7.85
C ALA A 16 -6.02 2.36 7.98
N GLY A 17 -6.20 3.66 8.20
CA GLY A 17 -7.50 4.31 8.27
C GLY A 17 -8.27 4.23 6.95
N LEU A 18 -7.62 4.51 5.83
CA LEU A 18 -8.20 4.36 4.49
C LEU A 18 -8.61 2.91 4.22
N GLY A 19 -7.77 1.94 4.58
CA GLY A 19 -8.08 0.52 4.47
C GLY A 19 -9.31 0.13 5.29
N THR A 20 -9.38 0.55 6.54
CA THR A 20 -10.53 0.31 7.42
C THR A 20 -11.81 0.99 6.93
N GLY A 21 -11.70 2.20 6.40
CA GLY A 21 -12.82 2.91 5.77
C GLY A 21 -13.37 2.15 4.57
N ALA A 22 -12.49 1.77 3.63
CA ALA A 22 -12.87 0.97 2.46
C ALA A 22 -13.50 -0.37 2.86
N PHE A 23 -12.94 -1.06 3.87
CA PHE A 23 -13.49 -2.31 4.39
C PHE A 23 -14.91 -2.12 4.97
N THR A 24 -15.13 -1.04 5.72
CA THR A 24 -16.46 -0.72 6.27
C THR A 24 -17.48 -0.48 5.17
N PHE A 25 -17.12 0.25 4.12
CA PHE A 25 -17.97 0.44 2.95
C PHE A 25 -18.22 -0.87 2.19
N ALA A 26 -17.22 -1.76 2.12
CA ALA A 26 -17.39 -3.08 1.51
C ALA A 26 -18.41 -3.92 2.28
N LEU A 27 -18.35 -3.96 3.62
CA LEU A 27 -19.33 -4.65 4.45
C LEU A 27 -20.75 -4.11 4.24
N TYR A 28 -20.88 -2.78 4.13
CA TYR A 28 -22.15 -2.14 3.81
C TYR A 28 -22.67 -2.56 2.42
N ALA A 29 -21.81 -2.59 1.40
CA ALA A 29 -22.18 -3.03 0.06
C ALA A 29 -22.60 -4.51 0.05
N ILE A 30 -21.87 -5.40 0.74
CA ILE A 30 -22.24 -6.82 0.91
C ILE A 30 -23.61 -6.93 1.56
N TRP A 31 -23.84 -6.19 2.64
CA TRP A 31 -25.14 -6.18 3.33
C TRP A 31 -26.27 -5.79 2.37
N LYS A 32 -26.07 -4.74 1.56
CA LYS A 32 -27.05 -4.32 0.55
C LYS A 32 -27.26 -5.40 -0.51
N THR A 33 -26.20 -6.00 -1.05
CA THR A 33 -26.29 -7.10 -2.01
C THR A 33 -27.17 -8.24 -1.48
N LEU A 34 -26.96 -8.66 -0.22
CA LEU A 34 -27.75 -9.72 0.41
C LEU A 34 -29.22 -9.33 0.58
N LEU A 35 -29.49 -8.07 0.94
CA LEU A 35 -30.85 -7.57 1.08
C LEU A 35 -31.59 -7.57 -0.28
N TYR A 36 -30.96 -7.05 -1.34
CA TYR A 36 -31.55 -7.07 -2.70
C TYR A 36 -31.85 -8.49 -3.18
N PHE A 37 -30.93 -9.45 -2.96
CA PHE A 37 -31.19 -10.85 -3.26
C PHE A 37 -32.40 -11.41 -2.49
N LYS A 38 -32.55 -11.03 -1.22
CA LYS A 38 -33.61 -11.56 -0.35
C LYS A 38 -34.99 -10.95 -0.63
N THR A 39 -35.07 -9.66 -0.98
CA THR A 39 -36.35 -8.93 -1.01
C THR A 39 -36.91 -8.69 -2.41
N SER A 40 -36.08 -8.52 -3.44
CA SER A 40 -36.57 -8.05 -4.75
C SER A 40 -36.23 -8.97 -5.91
N SER A 41 -35.44 -10.03 -5.70
CA SER A 41 -34.86 -10.85 -6.78
C SER A 41 -34.17 -10.01 -7.87
N ASP A 42 -33.76 -8.78 -7.54
CA ASP A 42 -33.13 -7.85 -8.46
C ASP A 42 -31.65 -8.24 -8.63
N THR A 43 -31.43 -9.08 -9.63
CA THR A 43 -30.11 -9.60 -9.98
C THR A 43 -29.16 -8.50 -10.47
N THR A 44 -29.69 -7.41 -11.03
CA THR A 44 -28.87 -6.30 -11.53
C THR A 44 -28.35 -5.46 -10.36
N GLY A 45 -29.22 -5.06 -9.44
CA GLY A 45 -28.82 -4.36 -8.21
C GLY A 45 -27.83 -5.17 -7.39
N ALA A 46 -28.08 -6.48 -7.25
CA ALA A 46 -27.18 -7.37 -6.53
C ALA A 46 -25.79 -7.51 -7.18
N ALA A 47 -25.72 -7.57 -8.52
CA ALA A 47 -24.44 -7.62 -9.23
C ALA A 47 -23.63 -6.33 -9.06
N ILE A 48 -24.29 -5.17 -9.13
CA ILE A 48 -23.64 -3.86 -8.96
C ILE A 48 -23.04 -3.75 -7.56
N PHE A 49 -23.85 -3.96 -6.51
CA PHE A 49 -23.36 -3.87 -5.12
C PHE A 49 -22.32 -4.96 -4.81
N GLY A 50 -22.44 -6.15 -5.39
CA GLY A 50 -21.44 -7.22 -5.28
C GLY A 50 -20.10 -6.81 -5.87
N CYS A 51 -20.09 -6.24 -7.09
CA CYS A 51 -18.88 -5.75 -7.73
C CYS A 51 -18.23 -4.61 -6.92
N VAL A 52 -19.03 -3.66 -6.45
CA VAL A 52 -18.57 -2.55 -5.58
C VAL A 52 -17.93 -3.10 -4.31
N ALA A 53 -18.54 -4.10 -3.67
CA ALA A 53 -17.98 -4.74 -2.48
C ALA A 53 -16.60 -5.37 -2.76
N VAL A 54 -16.47 -6.14 -3.84
CA VAL A 54 -15.18 -6.77 -4.21
C VAL A 54 -14.11 -5.71 -4.47
N CYS A 55 -14.43 -4.66 -5.22
CA CYS A 55 -13.51 -3.55 -5.48
C CYS A 55 -13.06 -2.88 -4.17
N LEU A 56 -14.00 -2.60 -3.26
CA LEU A 56 -13.67 -1.99 -1.97
C LEU A 56 -12.85 -2.90 -1.07
N LEU A 57 -13.07 -4.22 -1.08
CA LEU A 57 -12.23 -5.18 -0.36
C LEU A 57 -10.80 -5.20 -0.92
N LEU A 58 -10.64 -5.18 -2.24
CA LEU A 58 -9.31 -5.09 -2.86
C LEU A 58 -8.60 -3.78 -2.48
N VAL A 59 -9.31 -2.65 -2.53
CA VAL A 59 -8.79 -1.35 -2.10
C VAL A 59 -8.39 -1.39 -0.63
N ALA A 60 -9.21 -1.98 0.25
CA ALA A 60 -8.90 -2.13 1.66
C ALA A 60 -7.63 -2.96 1.88
N GLY A 61 -7.53 -4.10 1.20
CA GLY A 61 -6.36 -4.98 1.24
C GLY A 61 -5.08 -4.25 0.79
N LEU A 62 -5.13 -3.52 -0.32
CA LEU A 62 -3.99 -2.74 -0.82
C LEU A 62 -3.55 -1.67 0.18
N HIS A 63 -4.49 -0.92 0.77
CA HIS A 63 -4.16 0.12 1.75
C HIS A 63 -3.58 -0.46 3.05
N TRP A 64 -4.13 -1.56 3.56
CA TRP A 64 -3.52 -2.25 4.69
C TRP A 64 -2.13 -2.80 4.36
N TYR A 65 -1.94 -3.34 3.15
CA TYR A 65 -0.64 -3.82 2.70
C TYR A 65 0.40 -2.68 2.62
N MET A 66 0.00 -1.51 2.14
CA MET A 66 0.83 -0.30 2.18
C MET A 66 1.12 0.15 3.62
N ALA A 67 0.12 0.11 4.51
CA ALA A 67 0.30 0.44 5.92
C ALA A 67 1.34 -0.47 6.61
N VAL A 68 1.35 -1.77 6.28
CA VAL A 68 2.38 -2.71 6.76
C VAL A 68 3.77 -2.28 6.29
N GLY A 69 3.93 -1.90 5.02
CA GLY A 69 5.19 -1.38 4.49
C GLY A 69 5.71 -0.18 5.29
N PHE A 70 4.84 0.79 5.58
CA PHE A 70 5.21 1.96 6.38
C PHE A 70 5.39 1.66 7.87
N LYS A 71 4.69 0.70 8.47
CA LYS A 71 4.78 0.44 9.91
C LYS A 71 5.97 -0.45 10.27
N VAL A 72 6.20 -1.53 9.53
CA VAL A 72 7.20 -2.55 9.86
C VAL A 72 8.23 -2.76 8.74
N GLY A 73 7.87 -2.45 7.49
CA GLY A 73 8.72 -2.61 6.31
C GLY A 73 9.66 -1.45 6.01
N GLN A 74 9.89 -0.53 6.97
CA GLN A 74 10.86 0.54 6.79
C GLN A 74 12.30 0.04 6.83
N LEU A 75 13.08 0.47 5.84
CA LEU A 75 14.47 0.14 5.61
C LEU A 75 15.32 1.40 5.52
N ASP A 76 16.61 1.25 5.83
CA ASP A 76 17.59 2.33 5.74
C ASP A 76 18.32 2.36 4.40
N LEU A 77 18.41 1.22 3.70
CA LEU A 77 19.07 1.12 2.41
C LEU A 77 18.55 -0.08 1.61
N ALA A 78 18.34 0.12 0.31
CA ALA A 78 18.08 -0.93 -0.66
C ALA A 78 19.07 -0.78 -1.83
N THR A 79 19.87 -1.80 -2.11
CA THR A 79 20.94 -1.78 -3.12
C THR A 79 20.86 -2.98 -4.04
N GLY A 80 21.61 -2.94 -5.15
CA GLY A 80 21.74 -4.04 -6.10
C GLY A 80 20.94 -3.77 -7.37
N SER A 81 20.23 -4.78 -7.85
CA SER A 81 19.43 -4.68 -9.07
C SER A 81 18.00 -5.15 -8.88
N MET A 82 17.13 -4.82 -9.82
CA MET A 82 15.75 -5.32 -9.81
C MET A 82 15.65 -6.86 -9.75
N ALA A 83 16.65 -7.58 -10.28
CA ALA A 83 16.71 -9.04 -10.26
C ALA A 83 17.27 -9.61 -8.94
N ALA A 84 18.14 -8.86 -8.27
CA ALA A 84 18.82 -9.27 -7.04
C ALA A 84 19.12 -8.02 -6.19
N ALA A 85 18.19 -7.69 -5.30
CA ALA A 85 18.29 -6.59 -4.36
C ALA A 85 18.63 -7.09 -2.96
N THR A 86 19.43 -6.30 -2.25
CA THR A 86 19.79 -6.49 -0.84
C THR A 86 19.17 -5.37 -0.03
N LEU A 87 18.44 -5.72 1.03
CA LEU A 87 17.68 -4.79 1.87
C LEU A 87 18.31 -4.72 3.26
N GLN A 88 18.54 -3.51 3.77
CA GLN A 88 19.22 -3.27 5.03
C GLN A 88 18.39 -2.43 6.00
N LYS A 89 18.50 -2.76 7.28
CA LYS A 89 17.93 -2.02 8.41
C LYS A 89 18.96 -1.93 9.52
N GLY A 90 19.44 -0.72 9.80
CA GLY A 90 20.65 -0.45 10.55
C GLY A 90 21.83 -1.20 9.94
N ASN A 91 22.58 -1.91 10.78
CA ASN A 91 23.73 -2.72 10.34
C ASN A 91 23.35 -4.15 9.93
N ARG A 92 22.06 -4.46 9.76
CA ARG A 92 21.58 -5.81 9.45
C ARG A 92 21.02 -5.88 8.05
N VAL A 93 21.45 -6.90 7.30
CA VAL A 93 20.79 -7.32 6.05
C VAL A 93 19.55 -8.11 6.43
N VAL A 94 18.37 -7.62 6.04
CA VAL A 94 17.09 -8.29 6.32
C VAL A 94 16.63 -9.19 5.18
N ILE A 95 17.04 -8.87 3.96
CA ILE A 95 16.82 -9.67 2.75
C ILE A 95 18.07 -9.55 1.88
N ASP A 96 18.50 -10.67 1.30
CA ASP A 96 19.65 -10.70 0.41
C ASP A 96 19.31 -11.37 -0.92
N SER A 97 19.83 -10.80 -2.01
CA SER A 97 19.74 -11.32 -3.38
C SER A 97 18.33 -11.74 -3.81
N GLN A 98 17.32 -10.90 -3.54
CA GLN A 98 15.93 -11.16 -3.91
C GLN A 98 15.42 -10.23 -5.01
N LYS A 99 14.56 -10.76 -5.88
CA LYS A 99 13.93 -10.01 -6.96
C LYS A 99 12.94 -8.98 -6.40
N VAL A 100 13.06 -7.75 -6.88
CA VAL A 100 12.05 -6.70 -6.69
C VAL A 100 10.93 -6.92 -7.71
N GLN A 101 9.73 -7.18 -7.21
CA GLN A 101 8.55 -7.51 -8.01
C GLN A 101 7.81 -6.25 -8.47
N PHE A 102 7.89 -5.17 -7.70
CA PHE A 102 7.16 -3.94 -7.94
C PHE A 102 7.86 -2.77 -7.29
N VAL A 103 7.84 -1.59 -7.94
CA VAL A 103 8.35 -0.33 -7.40
C VAL A 103 7.36 0.79 -7.73
N ARG A 104 7.04 1.60 -6.72
CA ARG A 104 6.25 2.82 -6.86
C ARG A 104 6.85 3.93 -6.03
N ARG A 105 7.25 5.00 -6.70
CA ARG A 105 7.69 6.25 -6.07
C ARG A 105 6.43 7.06 -5.74
N LEU A 106 6.13 7.18 -4.45
CA LEU A 106 4.83 7.68 -3.98
C LEU A 106 4.67 9.18 -4.12
N ASP A 107 5.79 9.92 -4.11
CA ASP A 107 5.80 11.39 -4.06
C ASP A 107 6.44 11.98 -5.35
N THR A 108 6.49 11.22 -6.45
CA THR A 108 7.12 11.66 -7.73
C THR A 108 6.50 12.92 -8.30
N ASP A 109 5.19 13.05 -8.13
CA ASP A 109 4.41 14.15 -8.70
C ASP A 109 4.49 15.43 -7.84
N ASP A 110 5.04 15.33 -6.63
CA ASP A 110 5.21 16.46 -5.72
C ASP A 110 6.64 17.01 -5.82
N SER A 111 6.82 17.93 -6.77
CA SER A 111 8.09 18.61 -7.03
C SER A 111 8.57 19.48 -5.86
N SER A 112 7.71 19.74 -4.87
CA SER A 112 8.05 20.58 -3.71
C SER A 112 8.79 19.84 -2.60
N LEU A 113 8.75 18.50 -2.58
CA LEU A 113 9.45 17.67 -1.60
C LEU A 113 10.90 17.41 -2.05
N ALA A 114 11.87 17.55 -1.13
CA ALA A 114 13.24 17.14 -1.38
C ALA A 114 13.34 15.60 -1.51
N ALA A 115 14.32 15.09 -2.26
CA ALA A 115 14.51 13.64 -2.44
C ALA A 115 14.69 12.85 -1.12
N ASN A 116 15.12 13.52 -0.05
CA ASN A 116 15.25 12.95 1.29
C ASN A 116 13.92 12.78 2.03
N ASP A 117 12.84 13.35 1.52
CA ASP A 117 11.50 13.32 2.12
C ASP A 117 10.48 12.60 1.23
N ARG A 118 10.94 12.09 0.08
CA ARG A 118 10.18 11.24 -0.83
C ARG A 118 10.38 9.77 -0.49
N TYR A 119 9.31 9.00 -0.57
CA TYR A 119 9.31 7.57 -0.27
C TYR A 119 9.12 6.71 -1.50
N VAL A 120 9.86 5.61 -1.53
CA VAL A 120 9.69 4.53 -2.49
C VAL A 120 9.03 3.35 -1.78
N PHE A 121 7.88 2.94 -2.28
CA PHE A 121 7.23 1.70 -1.91
C PHE A 121 7.58 0.63 -2.92
N PHE A 122 8.00 -0.54 -2.46
CA PHE A 122 8.34 -1.64 -3.34
C PHE A 122 7.99 -2.99 -2.72
N ILE A 123 7.88 -4.01 -3.56
CA ILE A 123 7.58 -5.37 -3.13
C ILE A 123 8.78 -6.25 -3.44
N CYS A 124 9.29 -6.94 -2.42
CA CYS A 124 10.38 -7.88 -2.51
C CYS A 124 10.13 -9.04 -1.55
N ALA A 125 10.37 -10.27 -1.99
CA ALA A 125 10.02 -11.49 -1.25
C ALA A 125 8.55 -11.53 -0.77
N ASN A 126 7.61 -11.09 -1.63
CA ASN A 126 6.16 -10.98 -1.35
C ASN A 126 5.79 -10.09 -0.15
N ARG A 127 6.72 -9.25 0.31
CA ARG A 127 6.50 -8.32 1.42
C ARG A 127 6.60 -6.86 0.94
N PRO A 128 5.81 -5.96 1.53
CA PRO A 128 5.90 -4.54 1.24
C PRO A 128 7.05 -3.93 2.02
N TRP A 129 7.86 -3.14 1.32
CA TRP A 129 9.00 -2.43 1.87
C TRP A 129 8.93 -0.95 1.49
N VAL A 130 9.49 -0.12 2.36
CA VAL A 130 9.55 1.32 2.16
C VAL A 130 10.93 1.82 2.57
N CYS A 131 11.52 2.67 1.74
CA CYS A 131 12.68 3.48 2.11
C CYS A 131 12.58 4.88 1.48
N LYS A 132 13.47 5.79 1.90
CA LYS A 132 13.59 7.09 1.25
C LYS A 132 14.14 6.92 -0.17
N GLU A 133 13.78 7.81 -1.08
CA GLU A 133 14.26 7.75 -2.46
C GLU A 133 15.78 7.83 -2.56
N SER A 134 16.43 8.66 -1.74
CA SER A 134 17.90 8.73 -1.65
C SER A 134 18.57 7.44 -1.15
N GLN A 135 17.81 6.55 -0.52
CA GLN A 135 18.25 5.25 0.01
C GLN A 135 17.87 4.08 -0.91
N PHE A 136 17.17 4.34 -2.02
CA PHE A 136 16.80 3.34 -3.00
C PHE A 136 17.81 3.34 -4.15
N GLN A 137 18.87 2.54 -4.02
CA GLN A 137 20.00 2.42 -4.95
C GLN A 137 19.92 1.11 -5.76
N VAL A 138 18.72 0.72 -6.15
CA VAL A 138 18.46 -0.45 -6.99
C VAL A 138 18.35 0.00 -8.44
N ALA A 139 19.19 -0.57 -9.30
CA ALA A 139 19.22 -0.29 -10.74
C ALA A 139 18.45 -1.33 -11.59
#